data_AF-A0A7V9RKV3-F1
#
_entry.id   AF-A0A7V9RKV3-F1
#
_cell.length_a   1.000
_cell.length_b   1.000
_cell.length_c   1.000
_cell.angle_alpha   90.00
_cell.angle_beta   90.00
_cell.angle_gamma   90.00
#
_symmetry.space_group_name_H-M   'P 1'
#
loop_
_entity.id
_entity.type
_entity.pdbx_description
1 polymer ?
#
loop_
_entity_poly.entity_id
_entity_poly.type
_entity_poly.pdbx_seq_one_letter_code
_entity_poly.pdbx_strand_id
1 'polypeptide(L)'
;MSSVNVSEAVPSSRNFTLVGATYGLYGLGLFMLWPTLFGLVIAYVKRDDVPPLLSSHYRWLINTFWWWLVVWSVIIAAMLVVIIPNAIEIESAVHSGQYFNIPWELIGAGTLGGLALVVVWLWVFYRLVRGALRLSDGREAP
;
A
#
# COMPACT_ATOMS: atom_id res chain seq x y z
N MET A 1 -34.22 3.42 32.47
CA MET A 1 -32.77 3.64 32.25
C MET A 1 -32.24 2.40 31.54
N SER A 2 -32.01 2.47 30.24
CA SER A 2 -31.38 1.39 29.50
C SER A 2 -29.96 1.24 30.04
N SER A 3 -29.67 0.10 30.67
CA SER A 3 -28.31 -0.22 31.11
C SER A 3 -27.41 -0.19 29.88
N VAL A 4 -26.56 0.83 29.77
CA VAL A 4 -25.46 0.84 28.80
C VAL A 4 -24.71 -0.46 29.03
N ASN A 5 -24.82 -1.38 28.08
CA ASN A 5 -24.25 -2.70 28.20
C ASN A 5 -22.73 -2.54 28.00
N VAL A 6 -22.00 -2.34 29.10
CA VAL A 6 -20.55 -2.05 29.11
C VAL A 6 -19.75 -3.16 28.41
N SER A 7 -20.36 -4.34 28.21
CA SER A 7 -19.78 -5.45 27.45
C SER A 7 -19.64 -5.18 25.94
N GLU A 8 -20.35 -4.22 25.35
CA GLU A 8 -20.12 -3.78 23.96
C GLU A 8 -18.91 -2.85 23.81
N ALA A 9 -18.40 -2.30 24.92
CA ALA A 9 -17.24 -1.39 24.90
C ALA A 9 -15.90 -2.12 24.69
N VAL A 10 -15.84 -3.44 24.94
CA VAL A 10 -14.64 -4.26 24.77
C VAL A 10 -14.81 -5.12 23.52
N PRO A 11 -14.03 -4.89 22.44
CA PRO A 11 -14.20 -5.65 21.21
C PRO A 11 -13.91 -7.14 21.42
N SER A 12 -14.72 -8.00 20.78
CA SER A 12 -14.52 -9.46 20.86
C SER A 12 -13.17 -9.89 20.26
N SER A 13 -12.60 -10.97 20.80
CA SER A 13 -11.34 -11.57 20.28
C SER A 13 -11.40 -11.93 18.80
N ARG A 14 -12.58 -12.32 18.30
CA ARG A 14 -12.83 -12.56 16.87
C ARG A 14 -12.62 -11.30 16.02
N ASN A 15 -13.10 -10.14 16.49
CA ASN A 15 -12.96 -8.89 15.75
C ASN A 15 -11.50 -8.43 15.69
N PHE A 16 -10.74 -8.59 16.80
CA PHE A 16 -9.29 -8.38 16.81
C PHE A 16 -8.56 -9.31 15.85
N THR A 17 -8.92 -10.60 15.85
CA THR A 17 -8.36 -11.60 14.93
C THR A 17 -8.62 -11.21 13.48
N LEU A 18 -9.82 -10.71 13.16
CA LEU A 18 -10.20 -10.32 11.80
C LEU A 18 -9.45 -9.07 11.33
N VAL A 19 -9.27 -8.06 12.18
CA VAL A 19 -8.41 -6.90 11.88
C VAL A 19 -6.96 -7.35 11.67
N GLY A 20 -6.44 -8.21 12.55
CA GLY A 20 -5.09 -8.76 12.44
C GLY A 20 -4.88 -9.56 11.14
N ALA A 21 -5.84 -10.41 10.77
CA ALA A 21 -5.84 -11.13 9.49
C ALA A 21 -5.87 -10.15 8.30
N THR A 22 -6.61 -9.05 8.41
CA THR A 22 -6.65 -8.00 7.38
C THR A 22 -5.28 -7.31 7.24
N TYR A 23 -4.60 -6.98 8.35
CA TYR A 23 -3.20 -6.52 8.30
C TYR A 23 -2.28 -7.56 7.66
N GLY A 24 -2.48 -8.84 7.97
CA GLY A 24 -1.74 -9.95 7.34
C GLY A 24 -1.93 -9.99 5.82
N LEU A 25 -3.18 -9.86 5.34
CA LEU A 25 -3.49 -9.81 3.90
C LEU A 25 -2.84 -8.61 3.21
N TYR A 26 -2.85 -7.44 3.84
CA TYR A 26 -2.12 -6.27 3.36
C TYR A 26 -0.60 -6.48 3.36
N GLY A 27 -0.06 -7.12 4.40
CA GLY A 27 1.35 -7.46 4.48
C GLY A 27 1.79 -8.45 3.38
N LEU A 28 0.98 -9.48 3.11
CA LEU A 28 1.22 -10.42 2.01
C LEU A 28 1.11 -9.72 0.65
N GLY A 29 0.11 -8.86 0.50
CA GLY A 29 -0.08 -8.13 -0.75
C GLY A 29 0.89 -6.98 -0.98
N LEU A 30 1.73 -6.62 0.01
CA LEU A 30 2.91 -5.78 -0.23
C LEU A 30 3.92 -6.45 -1.19
N PHE A 31 3.94 -7.79 -1.23
CA PHE A 31 4.83 -8.56 -2.11
C PHE A 31 4.12 -9.09 -3.36
N MET A 32 2.83 -9.38 -3.25
CA MET A 32 2.06 -10.06 -4.32
C MET A 32 0.97 -9.18 -4.96
N LEU A 33 0.68 -8.00 -4.43
CA LEU A 33 -0.41 -7.09 -4.83
C LEU A 33 -1.84 -7.63 -4.58
N TRP A 34 -2.14 -8.84 -5.06
CA TRP A 34 -3.49 -9.40 -5.08
C TRP A 34 -4.10 -9.74 -3.71
N PRO A 35 -3.36 -10.21 -2.68
CA PRO A 35 -3.93 -10.47 -1.35
C PRO A 35 -4.49 -9.20 -0.68
N THR A 36 -3.91 -8.03 -1.00
CA THR A 36 -4.39 -6.74 -0.48
C THR A 36 -5.83 -6.45 -0.92
N LEU A 37 -6.27 -6.95 -2.08
CA LEU A 37 -7.64 -6.75 -2.55
C LEU A 37 -8.66 -7.47 -1.66
N PHE A 38 -8.37 -8.70 -1.23
CA PHE A 38 -9.21 -9.42 -0.28
C PHE A 38 -9.26 -8.68 1.06
N GLY A 39 -8.11 -8.21 1.55
CA GLY A 39 -8.04 -7.40 2.76
C GLY A 39 -8.82 -6.08 2.63
N LEU A 40 -8.76 -5.43 1.48
CA LEU A 40 -9.46 -4.18 1.19
C LEU A 40 -10.98 -4.39 1.23
N VAL A 41 -11.47 -5.47 0.60
CA VAL A 41 -12.90 -5.84 0.65
C VAL A 41 -13.34 -6.05 2.10
N ILE A 42 -12.58 -6.83 2.88
CA ILE A 42 -12.86 -7.05 4.30
C ILE A 42 -12.92 -5.71 5.05
N ALA A 43 -11.96 -4.82 4.81
CA ALA A 43 -11.92 -3.52 5.46
C ALA A 43 -13.14 -2.66 5.14
N TYR A 44 -13.57 -2.60 3.88
CA TYR A 44 -14.78 -1.87 3.49
C TYR A 44 -16.05 -2.44 4.10
N VAL A 45 -16.16 -3.78 4.13
CA VAL A 45 -17.34 -4.46 4.69
C VAL A 45 -17.40 -4.28 6.21
N LYS A 46 -16.27 -4.34 6.91
CA LYS A 46 -16.24 -4.39 8.38
C LYS A 46 -16.04 -3.05 9.08
N ARG A 47 -15.58 -2.00 8.39
CA ARG A 47 -15.27 -0.72 9.02
C ARG A 47 -16.44 -0.09 9.81
N ASP A 48 -17.68 -0.32 9.41
CA ASP A 48 -18.86 0.31 10.03
C ASP A 48 -19.61 -0.65 11.00
N ASP A 49 -19.19 -1.93 11.06
CA ASP A 49 -19.79 -3.01 11.87
C ASP A 49 -19.03 -3.28 13.19
N VAL A 50 -17.96 -2.53 13.48
CA VAL A 50 -17.06 -2.79 14.61
C VAL A 50 -16.92 -1.55 15.50
N PRO A 51 -16.51 -1.70 16.78
CA PRO A 51 -16.28 -0.57 17.66
C PRO A 51 -15.29 0.45 17.07
N PRO A 52 -15.38 1.74 17.44
CA PRO A 52 -14.56 2.82 16.88
C PRO A 52 -13.05 2.53 16.86
N LEU A 53 -12.54 1.89 17.93
CA LEU A 53 -11.16 1.46 18.03
C LEU A 53 -10.74 0.60 16.83
N LEU A 54 -11.51 -0.43 16.47
CA LEU A 54 -11.21 -1.29 15.33
C LEU A 54 -11.58 -0.64 13.99
N SER A 55 -12.64 0.18 13.96
CA SER A 55 -13.06 0.94 12.77
C SER A 55 -11.94 1.83 12.26
N SER A 56 -11.20 2.48 13.18
CA SER A 56 -10.05 3.33 12.86
C SER A 56 -8.96 2.55 12.08
N HIS A 57 -8.67 1.30 12.45
CA HIS A 57 -7.69 0.48 11.74
C HIS A 57 -8.13 0.10 10.33
N TYR A 58 -9.41 -0.24 10.12
CA TYR A 58 -9.91 -0.49 8.77
C TYR A 58 -9.83 0.76 7.89
N ARG A 59 -10.21 1.92 8.42
CA ARG A 59 -10.10 3.20 7.71
C ARG A 59 -8.64 3.55 7.39
N TRP A 60 -7.72 3.29 8.32
CA TRP A 60 -6.28 3.46 8.11
C TRP A 60 -5.76 2.56 6.98
N LEU A 61 -6.16 1.29 6.94
CA LEU A 61 -5.78 0.34 5.89
C LEU A 61 -6.35 0.74 4.52
N ILE A 62 -7.62 1.17 4.47
CA ILE A 62 -8.25 1.70 3.26
C ILE A 62 -7.48 2.91 2.73
N ASN A 63 -7.20 3.89 3.59
CA ASN A 63 -6.44 5.08 3.21
C ASN A 63 -5.02 4.73 2.75
N THR A 64 -4.38 3.77 3.40
CA THR A 64 -3.03 3.29 3.02
C THR A 64 -3.06 2.71 1.61
N PHE A 65 -4.06 1.89 1.28
CA PHE A 65 -4.23 1.32 -0.06
C PHE A 65 -4.35 2.41 -1.12
N TRP A 66 -5.26 3.38 -0.94
CA TRP A 66 -5.52 4.40 -1.96
C TRP A 66 -4.34 5.36 -2.13
N TRP A 67 -3.71 5.80 -1.04
CA TRP A 67 -2.52 6.63 -1.14
C TRP A 67 -1.37 5.90 -1.82
N TRP A 68 -1.14 4.64 -1.46
CA TRP A 68 -0.15 3.81 -2.12
C TRP A 68 -0.43 3.67 -3.62
N LEU A 69 -1.67 3.34 -4.00
CA LEU A 69 -2.06 3.16 -5.39
C LEU A 69 -1.89 4.44 -6.21
N VAL A 70 -2.29 5.59 -5.68
CA VAL A 70 -2.14 6.90 -6.34
C VAL A 70 -0.66 7.24 -6.52
N VAL A 71 0.13 7.21 -5.46
CA VAL A 71 1.55 7.59 -5.54
C VAL A 71 2.32 6.66 -6.47
N TRP A 72 2.06 5.35 -6.38
CA TRP A 72 2.65 4.36 -7.27
C TRP A 72 2.27 4.61 -8.75
N SER A 73 0.99 4.88 -9.03
CA SER A 73 0.50 5.16 -10.39
C SER A 73 1.11 6.44 -10.96
N VAL A 74 1.27 7.49 -10.14
CA VAL A 74 1.92 8.74 -10.55
C VAL A 74 3.40 8.53 -10.87
N ILE A 75 4.14 7.77 -10.06
CA ILE A 75 5.55 7.48 -10.31
C ILE A 75 5.70 6.68 -11.61
N ILE A 76 4.89 5.63 -11.82
CA ILE A 76 4.94 4.85 -13.05
C ILE A 76 4.54 5.69 -14.27
N ALA A 77 3.49 6.50 -14.18
CA ALA A 77 3.10 7.39 -15.27
C ALA A 77 4.24 8.35 -15.64
N ALA A 78 4.91 8.95 -14.64
CA ALA A 78 6.07 9.81 -14.87
C ALA A 78 7.24 9.06 -15.54
N MET A 79 7.52 7.83 -15.12
CA MET A 79 8.51 6.97 -15.77
C MET A 79 8.13 6.67 -17.23
N LEU A 80 6.87 6.33 -17.49
CA LEU A 80 6.39 6.01 -18.84
C LEU A 80 6.44 7.21 -19.79
N VAL A 81 6.22 8.42 -19.31
CA VAL A 81 6.39 9.66 -20.10
C VAL A 81 7.83 9.79 -20.63
N VAL A 82 8.82 9.34 -19.87
CA VAL A 82 10.24 9.33 -20.31
C VAL A 82 10.55 8.08 -21.14
N ILE A 83 10.10 6.91 -20.70
CA ILE A 83 10.48 5.62 -21.32
C ILE A 83 9.85 5.45 -22.70
N ILE A 84 8.57 5.79 -22.89
CA ILE A 84 7.84 5.49 -24.14
C ILE A 84 8.44 6.22 -25.35
N PRO A 85 8.70 7.54 -25.32
CA PRO A 85 9.28 8.24 -26.47
C PRO A 85 10.69 7.74 -26.80
N ASN A 86 11.47 7.44 -25.77
CA ASN A 86 12.86 6.99 -25.90
C ASN A 86 12.99 5.50 -26.29
N ALA A 87 11.91 4.72 -26.27
CA ALA A 87 11.95 3.29 -26.61
C ALA A 87 12.39 3.03 -28.06
N ILE A 88 12.10 3.96 -28.98
CA ILE A 88 12.48 3.89 -30.40
C ILE A 88 14.01 4.01 -30.57
N GLU A 89 14.67 4.79 -29.69
CA GLU A 89 16.12 4.98 -29.72
C GLU A 89 16.88 3.77 -29.20
N ILE A 90 16.24 2.94 -28.35
CA ILE A 90 16.80 1.68 -27.87
C ILE A 90 16.91 0.69 -29.03
N GLU A 91 15.89 0.59 -29.88
CA GLU A 91 15.89 -0.31 -31.05
C GLU A 91 17.02 0.07 -32.02
N SER A 92 17.20 1.36 -32.31
CA SER A 92 18.25 1.84 -33.21
C SER A 92 19.66 1.66 -32.63
N ALA A 93 19.85 1.86 -31.32
CA ALA A 93 21.12 1.61 -30.63
C ALA A 93 21.50 0.12 -30.63
N VAL A 94 20.52 -0.78 -30.49
CA VAL A 94 20.73 -2.24 -30.51
C VAL A 94 21.13 -2.73 -31.90
N HIS A 95 20.51 -2.23 -32.96
CA HIS A 95 20.84 -2.63 -34.34
C HIS A 95 22.15 -2.04 -34.87
N SER A 96 22.56 -0.88 -34.37
CA SER A 96 23.79 -0.19 -34.80
C SER A 96 25.06 -0.65 -34.08
N GLY A 97 24.94 -1.45 -33.02
CA GLY A 97 26.08 -1.89 -32.20
C GLY A 97 26.73 -0.77 -31.37
N GLN A 98 26.14 0.42 -31.34
CA GLN A 98 26.62 1.59 -30.60
C GLN A 98 25.91 1.75 -29.25
N TYR A 99 26.17 0.81 -28.34
CA TYR A 99 25.58 0.79 -26.99
C TYR A 99 25.90 2.04 -26.14
N PHE A 100 26.97 2.78 -26.47
CA PHE A 100 27.36 3.99 -25.73
C PHE A 100 26.44 5.20 -25.97
N ASN A 101 25.53 5.14 -26.94
CA ASN A 101 24.62 6.26 -27.26
C ASN A 101 23.23 6.11 -26.64
N ILE A 102 23.06 5.23 -25.64
CA ILE A 102 21.79 5.11 -24.92
C ILE A 102 21.50 6.43 -24.18
N PRO A 103 20.30 7.01 -24.33
CA PRO A 103 19.93 8.25 -23.65
C PRO A 103 20.08 8.13 -22.14
N TRP A 104 20.87 9.03 -21.55
CA TRP A 104 21.12 9.04 -20.10
C TRP A 104 19.83 9.26 -19.28
N GLU A 105 18.81 9.86 -19.91
CA GLU A 105 17.49 10.09 -19.34
C GLU A 105 16.76 8.78 -19.01
N LEU A 106 16.94 7.71 -19.79
CA LEU A 106 16.37 6.40 -19.50
C LEU A 106 16.97 5.80 -18.22
N ILE A 107 18.27 5.95 -18.04
CA ILE A 107 18.98 5.50 -16.85
C ILE A 107 18.54 6.33 -15.64
N GLY A 108 18.43 7.65 -15.81
CA GLY A 108 17.90 8.55 -14.79
C GLY A 108 16.47 8.20 -14.38
N ALA A 109 15.57 8.02 -15.33
CA ALA A 109 14.17 7.66 -15.05
C ALA A 109 14.05 6.28 -14.39
N GLY A 110 14.82 5.29 -14.84
CA GLY A 110 14.85 3.96 -14.25
C GLY A 110 15.39 3.96 -12.82
N THR A 111 16.51 4.64 -12.57
CA THR A 111 17.14 4.66 -11.24
C THR A 111 16.38 5.52 -10.24
N LEU A 112 16.02 6.75 -10.60
CA LEU A 112 15.26 7.65 -9.72
C LEU A 112 13.84 7.14 -9.49
N GLY A 113 13.18 6.65 -10.55
CA GLY A 113 11.85 6.04 -10.43
C GLY A 113 11.88 4.79 -9.55
N GLY A 114 12.86 3.91 -9.74
CA GLY A 114 13.06 2.74 -8.88
C GLY A 114 13.29 3.12 -7.41
N LEU A 115 14.14 4.11 -7.13
CA LEU A 115 14.36 4.61 -5.77
C LEU A 115 13.09 5.20 -5.16
N ALA A 116 12.32 5.97 -5.93
CA ALA A 116 11.04 6.51 -5.48
C ALA A 116 10.05 5.39 -5.12
N LEU A 117 9.97 4.34 -5.93
CA LEU A 117 9.15 3.16 -5.64
C LEU A 117 9.60 2.43 -4.36
N VAL A 118 10.91 2.30 -4.13
CA VAL A 118 11.45 1.73 -2.88
C VAL A 118 11.08 2.58 -1.68
N VAL A 119 11.15 3.90 -1.77
CA VAL A 119 10.72 4.81 -0.70
C VAL A 119 9.22 4.64 -0.41
N VAL A 120 8.39 4.56 -1.44
CA VAL A 120 6.95 4.32 -1.29
C VAL A 120 6.69 2.95 -0.66
N TRP A 121 7.43 1.93 -1.07
CA TRP A 121 7.34 0.58 -0.51
C TRP A 121 7.67 0.57 0.99
N LEU A 122 8.77 1.22 1.38
CA LEU A 122 9.17 1.38 2.78
C LEU A 122 8.14 2.18 3.57
N TRP A 123 7.56 3.21 2.97
CA TRP A 123 6.50 4.02 3.58
C TRP A 123 5.23 3.20 3.86
N VAL A 124 4.80 2.34 2.92
CA VAL A 124 3.66 1.43 3.15
C VAL A 124 4.00 0.41 4.22
N PHE A 125 5.18 -0.21 4.15
CA PHE A 125 5.63 -1.18 5.15
C PHE A 125 5.60 -0.56 6.56
N TYR A 126 6.18 0.63 6.71
CA TYR A 126 6.13 1.39 7.94
C TYR A 126 4.69 1.66 8.41
N ARG A 127 3.78 2.09 7.52
CA ARG A 127 2.36 2.31 7.86
C ARG A 127 1.67 1.04 8.36
N LEU A 128 1.96 -0.10 7.76
CA LEU A 128 1.39 -1.39 8.16
C LEU A 128 1.90 -1.82 9.54
N VAL A 129 3.21 -1.77 9.74
CA VAL A 129 3.84 -2.10 11.04
C VAL A 129 3.31 -1.17 12.13
N ARG A 130 3.29 0.15 11.89
CA ARG A 130 2.80 1.13 12.84
C ARG A 130 1.32 0.95 13.18
N GLY A 131 0.49 0.55 12.21
CA GLY A 131 -0.92 0.23 12.44
C GLY A 131 -1.10 -1.04 13.26
N ALA A 132 -0.34 -2.09 12.96
CA ALA A 132 -0.37 -3.37 13.66
C ALA A 132 0.12 -3.25 15.12
N LEU A 133 1.19 -2.48 15.36
CA LEU A 133 1.69 -2.21 16.71
C LEU A 133 0.67 -1.48 17.57
N ARG A 134 -0.07 -0.52 17.01
CA ARG A 134 -1.15 0.14 17.77
C ARG A 134 -2.31 -0.78 18.08
N LEU A 135 -2.62 -1.71 17.16
CA LEU A 135 -3.65 -2.72 17.40
C LEU A 135 -3.24 -3.62 18.58
N SER A 136 -1.97 -4.03 18.66
CA SER A 136 -1.48 -4.82 19.80
C SER A 136 -1.48 -4.04 21.12
N ASP A 137 -1.30 -2.72 21.05
CA ASP A 137 -1.38 -1.84 22.22
C ASP A 137 -2.83 -1.50 22.62
N GLY A 138 -3.84 -1.98 21.88
CA GLY A 138 -5.24 -1.61 22.10
C GLY A 138 -5.51 -0.12 21.89
N ARG A 139 -4.76 0.53 20.99
CA ARG A 139 -4.89 1.95 20.65
C ARG A 139 -5.50 2.12 19.27
N GLU A 140 -6.23 3.23 19.08
CA GLU A 140 -6.77 3.59 17.78
C GLU A 140 -5.65 3.78 16.74
N ALA A 141 -5.98 3.52 15.49
CA ALA A 141 -5.10 3.81 14.37
C ALA A 141 -4.82 5.32 14.29
N PRO A 142 -3.61 5.70 13.86
CA PRO A 142 -3.20 7.10 13.78
C PRO A 142 -3.94 7.93 12.72
#